data_AF-A0A2E0M103-F1
#
_entry.id   AF-A0A2E0M103-F1
#
_cell.length_a   1.000
_cell.length_b   1.000
_cell.length_c   1.000
_cell.angle_alpha   90.00
_cell.angle_beta   90.00
_cell.angle_gamma   90.00
#
_symmetry.space_group_name_H-M   'P 1'
#
loop_
_entity.id
_entity.type
_entity.pdbx_description
1 polymer ?
#
loop_
_entity_poly.entity_id
_entity_poly.type
_entity_poly.pdbx_seq_one_letter_code
_entity_poly.pdbx_strand_id
1 'polypeptide(L)'
;MTPDIIFMWVPLITFGIFALRYSKMRVMQLAAWYAGLAIAVLVWHSLELPFAVTGSVILWIVYGFVTPRLNGIAYQAVIKRDYDTAQRYENWLGILIPVPEMRTHRALSTAFAMIQQGNVAEGLALLDSIAATDGKSAAIARSQAALMRSDYQQVADIAGSAAGEKNPSIRLLGIRALAELGRLDDAIEAYRQEEPKFRAMTSVPEQALTKASLYTHAGDTAAVLNLINGPLGSFPAAEQELLMARAQYFASGDWENFSAALHRLKDKTGGAMLHRIEHWLQRGPQPRPSLGPEGREKLDQLTREQSDTRAYFRHKVDKPRVAIGLIVINLIVFLLTTGMHGTFAFYGHETAIHQLFADYVDANSDWWQYFTNLGPLGIFIWPYTAEQGEWWRLLSATFLHYNYLHVGFNMLALTWFGIGIERRVGHWRFLTIYLLSGIGSMVAALINYQFGDQSQPVLALGASGSIFGVLGAVLALAILTYRRTRLFQARQDINGILIILLIQTGFDWMYLDGSSPLHISGLVSGFIITLIIAPRSATMPSIGGKPAENVIQSDVQPSDSH
;
A
#
# COMPACT_ATOMS: atom_id res chain seq x y z
N MET A 1 13.30 -33.98 0.45
CA MET A 1 12.97 -33.33 -0.85
C MET A 1 14.02 -32.28 -1.15
N THR A 2 14.49 -32.14 -2.40
CA THR A 2 15.62 -31.26 -2.75
C THR A 2 15.26 -29.77 -2.64
N PRO A 3 16.24 -28.87 -2.40
CA PRO A 3 16.04 -27.41 -2.33
C PRO A 3 15.29 -26.88 -3.56
N ASP A 4 15.46 -27.55 -4.69
CA ASP A 4 14.91 -27.24 -6.02
C ASP A 4 13.43 -26.90 -6.05
N ILE A 5 12.63 -27.50 -5.18
CA ILE A 5 11.17 -27.37 -5.26
C ILE A 5 10.69 -26.08 -4.59
N ILE A 6 11.26 -25.65 -3.46
CA ILE A 6 10.92 -24.36 -2.82
C ILE A 6 11.29 -23.18 -3.73
N PHE A 7 12.41 -23.31 -4.45
CA PHE A 7 12.89 -22.31 -5.39
C PHE A 7 12.21 -22.36 -6.77
N MET A 8 11.46 -23.42 -7.10
CA MET A 8 10.53 -23.46 -8.23
C MET A 8 9.30 -22.58 -8.01
N TRP A 9 8.78 -22.51 -6.78
CA TRP A 9 7.51 -21.83 -6.51
C TRP A 9 7.65 -20.33 -6.33
N VAL A 10 8.80 -19.87 -5.87
CA VAL A 10 9.13 -18.46 -5.69
C VAL A 10 8.90 -17.66 -7.00
N PRO A 11 9.38 -18.13 -8.19
CA PRO A 11 8.96 -17.59 -9.49
C PRO A 11 7.48 -17.86 -9.82
N LEU A 12 6.98 -19.10 -9.75
CA LEU A 12 5.60 -19.47 -10.13
C LEU A 12 4.52 -18.66 -9.39
N ILE A 13 4.68 -18.46 -8.08
CA ILE A 13 3.83 -17.65 -7.21
C ILE A 13 3.91 -16.19 -7.62
N THR A 14 5.12 -15.68 -7.87
CA THR A 14 5.30 -14.28 -8.27
C THR A 14 4.70 -14.02 -9.65
N PHE A 15 4.92 -14.91 -10.62
CA PHE A 15 4.30 -14.86 -11.94
C PHE A 15 2.78 -15.05 -11.89
N GLY A 16 2.27 -15.89 -10.99
CA GLY A 16 0.84 -16.07 -10.74
C GLY A 16 0.17 -14.82 -10.15
N ILE A 17 0.78 -14.18 -9.14
CA ILE A 17 0.34 -12.89 -8.59
C ILE A 17 0.32 -11.83 -9.69
N PHE A 18 1.36 -11.76 -10.51
CA PHE A 18 1.44 -10.79 -11.61
C PHE A 18 0.39 -11.06 -12.68
N ALA A 19 0.24 -12.31 -13.14
CA ALA A 19 -0.78 -12.69 -14.12
C ALA A 19 -2.20 -12.38 -13.63
N LEU A 20 -2.48 -12.56 -12.33
CA LEU A 20 -3.78 -12.25 -11.72
C LEU A 20 -3.99 -10.75 -11.49
N ARG A 21 -2.96 -10.02 -11.04
CA ARG A 21 -3.00 -8.56 -10.83
C ARG A 21 -3.16 -7.79 -12.14
N TYR A 22 -2.65 -8.34 -13.24
CA TYR A 22 -2.75 -7.80 -14.59
C TYR A 22 -3.69 -8.63 -15.49
N SER A 23 -4.61 -9.41 -14.92
CA SER A 23 -5.52 -10.37 -15.59
C SER A 23 -6.46 -9.82 -16.66
N LYS A 24 -6.33 -8.54 -17.02
CA LYS A 24 -6.95 -7.96 -18.23
C LYS A 24 -6.05 -8.06 -19.47
N MET A 25 -4.90 -8.72 -19.37
CA MET A 25 -3.99 -8.99 -20.48
C MET A 25 -4.62 -9.92 -21.52
N ARG A 26 -4.33 -9.69 -22.80
CA ARG A 26 -4.78 -10.55 -23.92
C ARG A 26 -4.10 -11.93 -23.83
N VAL A 27 -4.76 -12.98 -24.33
CA VAL A 27 -4.29 -14.39 -24.29
C VAL A 27 -2.84 -14.56 -24.74
N MET A 28 -2.38 -13.83 -25.76
CA MET A 28 -0.99 -13.88 -26.24
C MET A 28 0.04 -13.34 -25.24
N GLN A 29 -0.33 -12.40 -24.36
CA GLN A 29 0.57 -11.86 -23.34
C GLN A 29 0.70 -12.83 -22.17
N LEU A 30 -0.40 -13.47 -21.75
CA LEU A 30 -0.35 -14.61 -20.83
C LEU A 30 0.54 -15.72 -21.40
N ALA A 31 0.41 -16.05 -22.69
CA ALA A 31 1.24 -17.05 -23.36
C ALA A 31 2.73 -16.67 -23.37
N ALA A 32 3.08 -15.40 -23.60
CA ALA A 32 4.47 -14.93 -23.54
C ALA A 32 5.07 -14.98 -22.12
N TRP A 33 4.25 -14.70 -21.10
CA TRP A 33 4.66 -14.83 -19.69
C TRP A 33 4.82 -16.30 -19.28
N TYR A 34 3.90 -17.18 -19.68
CA TYR A 34 4.04 -18.62 -19.47
C TYR A 34 5.22 -19.22 -20.25
N ALA A 35 5.54 -18.67 -21.43
CA ALA A 35 6.75 -19.02 -22.16
C ALA A 35 8.01 -18.55 -21.43
N GLY A 36 8.02 -17.33 -20.85
CA GLY A 36 9.12 -16.85 -20.01
C GLY A 36 9.30 -17.68 -18.74
N LEU A 37 8.19 -18.10 -18.12
CA LEU A 37 8.18 -19.04 -17.00
C LEU A 37 8.72 -20.41 -17.41
N ALA A 38 8.29 -20.94 -18.56
CA ALA A 38 8.79 -22.20 -19.10
C ALA A 38 10.29 -22.11 -19.42
N ILE A 39 10.76 -20.99 -19.98
CA ILE A 39 12.18 -20.74 -20.24
C ILE A 39 12.96 -20.63 -18.93
N ALA A 40 12.44 -19.95 -17.91
CA ALA A 40 13.06 -19.88 -16.59
C ALA A 40 13.16 -21.27 -15.92
N VAL A 41 12.12 -22.11 -16.07
CA VAL A 41 12.11 -23.50 -15.60
C VAL A 41 13.07 -24.39 -16.40
N LEU A 42 13.22 -24.16 -17.71
CA LEU A 42 14.16 -24.89 -18.58
C LEU A 42 15.63 -24.48 -18.34
N VAL A 43 15.88 -23.18 -18.13
CA VAL A 43 17.20 -22.65 -17.74
C VAL A 43 17.58 -23.12 -16.32
N TRP A 44 16.60 -23.23 -15.42
CA TRP A 44 16.80 -23.82 -14.09
C TRP A 44 17.24 -25.29 -14.17
N HIS A 45 16.63 -26.11 -15.04
CA HIS A 45 17.00 -27.51 -15.23
C HIS A 45 18.40 -27.73 -15.82
N SER A 46 19.05 -26.67 -16.34
CA SER A 46 20.33 -26.74 -17.03
C SER A 46 21.49 -26.06 -16.28
N LEU A 47 21.25 -25.51 -15.08
CA LEU A 47 22.26 -24.83 -14.24
C LEU A 47 22.47 -25.58 -12.91
N GLU A 48 23.67 -25.51 -12.33
CA GLU A 48 23.94 -26.08 -11.01
C GLU A 48 23.03 -25.46 -9.91
N LEU A 49 22.54 -26.31 -8.99
CA LEU A 49 21.61 -25.97 -7.89
C LEU A 49 21.82 -24.58 -7.27
N PRO A 50 23.05 -24.19 -6.84
CA PRO A 50 23.27 -22.94 -6.14
C PRO A 50 22.94 -21.70 -6.98
N PHE A 51 23.18 -21.76 -8.28
CA PHE A 51 22.97 -20.64 -9.19
C PHE A 51 21.48 -20.44 -9.49
N ALA A 52 20.78 -21.55 -9.69
CA ALA A 52 19.35 -21.57 -9.92
C ALA A 52 18.64 -20.96 -8.69
N VAL A 53 18.94 -21.48 -7.49
CA VAL A 53 18.41 -21.01 -6.19
C VAL A 53 18.56 -19.50 -6.02
N THR A 54 19.78 -19.02 -6.24
CA THR A 54 20.12 -17.60 -6.14
C THR A 54 19.33 -16.78 -7.15
N GLY A 55 19.20 -17.25 -8.39
CA GLY A 55 18.40 -16.62 -9.44
C GLY A 55 16.91 -16.51 -9.09
N SER A 56 16.30 -17.57 -8.55
CA SER A 56 14.88 -17.55 -8.15
C SER A 56 14.60 -16.61 -6.99
N VAL A 57 15.45 -16.58 -5.97
CA VAL A 57 15.33 -15.62 -4.85
C VAL A 57 15.48 -14.19 -5.36
N ILE A 58 16.45 -13.92 -6.24
CA ILE A 58 16.62 -12.60 -6.86
C ILE A 58 15.36 -12.21 -7.64
N LEU A 59 14.81 -13.10 -8.46
CA LEU A 59 13.60 -12.82 -9.24
C LEU A 59 12.41 -12.52 -8.33
N TRP A 60 12.23 -13.25 -7.24
CA TRP A 60 11.17 -12.96 -6.28
C TRP A 60 11.38 -11.68 -5.49
N ILE A 61 12.63 -11.34 -5.13
CA ILE A 61 12.93 -10.02 -4.59
C ILE A 61 12.56 -8.94 -5.62
N VAL A 62 12.97 -9.10 -6.87
CA VAL A 62 12.70 -8.12 -7.92
C VAL A 62 11.19 -7.96 -8.15
N TYR A 63 10.48 -9.05 -8.43
CA TYR A 63 9.07 -8.96 -8.79
C TYR A 63 8.14 -8.87 -7.58
N GLY A 64 8.46 -9.50 -6.46
CA GLY A 64 7.68 -9.42 -5.23
C GLY A 64 7.90 -8.13 -4.42
N PHE A 65 9.08 -7.51 -4.51
CA PHE A 65 9.47 -6.39 -3.64
C PHE A 65 9.78 -5.14 -4.43
N VAL A 66 10.73 -5.23 -5.37
CA VAL A 66 11.19 -4.07 -6.13
C VAL A 66 10.04 -3.55 -7.00
N THR A 67 9.39 -4.40 -7.78
CA THR A 67 8.35 -3.97 -8.73
C THR A 67 7.14 -3.32 -8.04
N PRO A 68 6.50 -3.90 -6.99
CA PRO A 68 5.40 -3.24 -6.29
C PRO A 68 5.83 -1.95 -5.60
N ARG A 69 7.07 -1.90 -5.09
CA ARG A 69 7.62 -0.69 -4.46
C ARG A 69 7.83 0.42 -5.49
N LEU A 70 8.46 0.12 -6.62
CA LEU A 70 8.64 1.05 -7.74
C LEU A 70 7.28 1.54 -8.24
N ASN A 71 6.31 0.64 -8.40
CA ASN A 71 4.94 0.98 -8.81
C ASN A 71 4.24 1.87 -7.79
N GLY A 72 4.40 1.59 -6.49
CA GLY A 72 3.90 2.45 -5.43
C GLY A 72 4.54 3.84 -5.44
N ILE A 73 5.85 3.94 -5.68
CA ILE A 73 6.54 5.24 -5.79
C ILE A 73 6.04 6.00 -7.02
N ALA A 74 6.03 5.37 -8.19
CA ALA A 74 5.53 5.96 -9.43
C ALA A 74 4.08 6.46 -9.27
N TYR A 75 3.20 5.60 -8.76
CA TYR A 75 1.80 5.95 -8.52
C TYR A 75 1.63 7.12 -7.56
N GLN A 76 2.37 7.14 -6.45
CA GLN A 76 2.35 8.25 -5.50
C GLN A 76 2.91 9.53 -6.12
N ALA A 77 3.95 9.44 -6.95
CA ALA A 77 4.52 10.56 -7.66
C ALA A 77 3.51 11.15 -8.66
N VAL A 78 2.80 10.31 -9.42
CA VAL A 78 1.69 10.76 -10.30
C VAL A 78 0.59 11.47 -9.51
N ILE A 79 0.15 10.91 -8.38
CA ILE A 79 -0.86 11.53 -7.51
C ILE A 79 -0.42 12.92 -7.04
N LYS A 80 0.84 13.02 -6.61
CA LYS A 80 1.46 14.26 -6.11
C LYS A 80 1.90 15.21 -7.23
N ARG A 81 1.70 14.83 -8.49
CA ARG A 81 2.13 15.55 -9.69
C ARG A 81 3.64 15.78 -9.76
N ASP A 82 4.41 14.85 -9.24
CA ASP A 82 5.86 14.78 -9.43
C ASP A 82 6.12 13.83 -10.62
N TYR A 83 5.97 14.34 -11.84
CA TYR A 83 6.05 13.50 -13.04
C TYR A 83 7.49 13.14 -13.41
N ASP A 84 8.48 13.93 -12.98
CA ASP A 84 9.90 13.60 -13.10
C ASP A 84 10.25 12.34 -12.30
N THR A 85 9.78 12.26 -11.05
CA THR A 85 9.91 11.04 -10.26
C THR A 85 9.06 9.93 -10.88
N ALA A 86 7.79 10.17 -11.22
CA ALA A 86 6.96 9.13 -11.83
C ALA A 86 7.62 8.48 -13.05
N GLN A 87 8.08 9.29 -14.00
CA GLN A 87 8.74 8.85 -15.22
C GLN A 87 10.00 8.01 -14.92
N ARG A 88 10.86 8.46 -14.00
CA ARG A 88 12.08 7.72 -13.63
C ARG A 88 11.77 6.32 -13.14
N TYR A 89 10.75 6.16 -12.29
CA TYR A 89 10.36 4.86 -11.75
C TYR A 89 9.56 4.02 -12.78
N GLU A 90 8.74 4.64 -13.62
CA GLU A 90 8.02 3.97 -14.71
C GLU A 90 8.95 3.46 -15.83
N ASN A 91 10.12 4.10 -16.01
CA ASN A 91 11.18 3.60 -16.89
C ASN A 91 11.70 2.24 -16.42
N TRP A 92 12.00 2.10 -15.13
CA TRP A 92 12.33 0.80 -14.54
C TRP A 92 11.16 -0.18 -14.63
N LEU A 93 9.95 0.27 -14.29
CA LEU A 93 8.77 -0.61 -14.28
C LEU A 93 8.45 -1.19 -15.64
N GLY A 94 8.57 -0.46 -16.75
CA GLY A 94 8.31 -1.05 -18.06
C GLY A 94 9.47 -1.86 -18.64
N ILE A 95 10.66 -1.85 -18.01
CA ILE A 95 11.67 -2.90 -18.22
C ILE A 95 11.20 -4.18 -17.50
N LEU A 96 10.77 -4.06 -16.26
CA LEU A 96 10.31 -5.19 -15.43
C LEU A 96 8.95 -5.75 -15.86
N ILE A 97 8.07 -4.91 -16.40
CA ILE A 97 6.69 -5.23 -16.81
C ILE A 97 6.45 -4.66 -18.22
N PRO A 98 6.94 -5.32 -19.29
CA PRO A 98 6.87 -4.80 -20.65
C PRO A 98 5.47 -4.98 -21.30
N VAL A 99 4.40 -4.59 -20.60
CA VAL A 99 3.01 -4.65 -21.11
C VAL A 99 2.60 -3.34 -21.80
N PRO A 100 1.71 -3.37 -22.82
CA PRO A 100 1.32 -2.18 -23.57
C PRO A 100 0.76 -1.05 -22.71
N GLU A 101 -0.04 -1.37 -21.69
CA GLU A 101 -0.61 -0.38 -20.77
C GLU A 101 0.48 0.40 -20.04
N MET A 102 1.56 -0.27 -19.62
CA MET A 102 2.70 0.38 -18.97
C MET A 102 3.45 1.31 -19.92
N ARG A 103 3.47 1.01 -21.22
CA ARG A 103 4.04 1.93 -22.23
C ARG A 103 3.21 3.20 -22.32
N THR A 104 1.88 3.09 -22.31
CA THR A 104 1.01 4.27 -22.33
C THR A 104 1.08 5.08 -21.05
N HIS A 105 1.13 4.43 -19.89
CA HIS A 105 1.34 5.11 -18.60
C HIS A 105 2.66 5.90 -18.58
N ARG A 106 3.75 5.28 -19.02
CA ARG A 106 5.05 5.95 -19.16
C ARG A 106 5.00 7.12 -20.12
N ALA A 107 4.34 6.97 -21.27
CA ALA A 107 4.22 8.03 -22.26
C ALA A 107 3.42 9.23 -21.70
N LEU A 108 2.35 8.96 -20.93
CA LEU A 108 1.61 10.00 -20.21
C LEU A 108 2.51 10.74 -19.21
N SER A 109 3.19 10.03 -18.32
CA SER A 109 4.09 10.66 -17.33
C SER A 109 5.25 11.41 -18.00
N THR A 110 5.77 10.88 -19.11
CA THR A 110 6.80 11.56 -19.92
C THR A 110 6.28 12.87 -20.48
N ALA A 111 5.07 12.87 -21.05
CA ALA A 111 4.46 14.08 -21.57
C ALA A 111 4.25 15.13 -20.48
N PHE A 112 3.78 14.72 -19.30
CA PHE A 112 3.64 15.65 -18.16
C PHE A 112 4.97 16.14 -17.62
N ALA A 113 6.00 15.29 -17.58
CA ALA A 113 7.35 15.69 -17.20
C ALA A 113 7.92 16.73 -18.19
N MET A 114 7.75 16.53 -19.50
CA MET A 114 8.14 17.51 -20.53
C MET A 114 7.44 18.85 -20.31
N ILE A 115 6.13 18.84 -20.10
CA ILE A 115 5.35 20.06 -19.77
C ILE A 115 5.89 20.69 -18.48
N GLN A 116 6.22 19.88 -17.47
CA GLN A 116 6.78 20.37 -16.21
C GLN A 116 8.19 20.98 -16.34
N GLN A 117 8.95 20.56 -17.34
CA GLN A 117 10.28 21.08 -17.62
C GLN A 117 10.24 22.31 -18.56
N GLY A 118 9.03 22.77 -18.94
CA GLY A 118 8.83 23.92 -19.83
C GLY A 118 8.78 23.56 -21.32
N ASN A 119 8.93 22.27 -21.66
CA ASN A 119 8.81 21.78 -23.04
C ASN A 119 7.34 21.46 -23.37
N VAL A 120 6.52 22.51 -23.35
CA VAL A 120 5.05 22.41 -23.45
C VAL A 120 4.61 21.87 -24.81
N ALA A 121 5.22 22.33 -25.91
CA ALA A 121 4.82 21.93 -27.26
C ALA A 121 5.05 20.44 -27.53
N GLU A 122 6.22 19.90 -27.19
CA GLU A 122 6.52 18.47 -27.38
C GLU A 122 5.70 17.59 -26.44
N GLY A 123 5.52 18.02 -25.19
CA GLY A 123 4.68 17.30 -24.24
C GLY A 123 3.22 17.23 -24.68
N LEU A 124 2.65 18.33 -25.19
CA LEU A 124 1.30 18.35 -25.75
C LEU A 124 1.19 17.48 -27.02
N ALA A 125 2.17 17.51 -27.92
CA ALA A 125 2.20 16.65 -29.10
C ALA A 125 2.23 15.17 -28.73
N LEU A 126 2.98 14.80 -27.68
CA LEU A 126 2.99 13.44 -27.15
C LEU A 126 1.62 13.06 -26.56
N LEU A 127 0.97 13.94 -25.78
CA LEU A 127 -0.40 13.70 -25.30
C LEU A 127 -1.40 13.51 -26.44
N ASP A 128 -1.30 14.32 -27.50
CA ASP A 128 -2.19 14.23 -28.67
C ASP A 128 -1.99 12.91 -29.42
N SER A 129 -0.74 12.43 -29.54
CA SER A 129 -0.45 11.12 -30.12
C SER A 129 -1.12 9.97 -29.34
N ILE A 130 -1.17 10.07 -28.00
CA ILE A 130 -1.83 9.09 -27.15
C ILE A 130 -3.36 9.24 -27.25
N ALA A 131 -3.84 10.47 -27.27
CA ALA A 131 -5.26 10.82 -27.41
C ALA A 131 -5.87 10.31 -28.73
N ALA A 132 -5.08 10.25 -29.80
CA ALA A 132 -5.47 9.73 -31.11
C ALA A 132 -5.65 8.20 -31.14
N THR A 133 -5.20 7.48 -30.10
CA THR A 133 -5.40 6.03 -30.01
C THR A 133 -6.79 5.67 -29.47
N ASP A 134 -7.18 4.41 -29.64
CA ASP A 134 -8.40 3.86 -29.04
C ASP A 134 -8.13 3.23 -27.66
N GLY A 135 -9.07 3.40 -26.75
CA GLY A 135 -9.06 2.74 -25.44
C GLY A 135 -9.08 3.68 -24.25
N LYS A 136 -8.97 3.09 -23.05
CA LYS A 136 -9.14 3.80 -21.76
C LYS A 136 -8.09 4.89 -21.55
N SER A 137 -6.85 4.62 -21.93
CA SER A 137 -5.73 5.53 -21.72
C SER A 137 -5.79 6.76 -22.63
N ALA A 138 -6.40 6.64 -23.81
CA ALA A 138 -6.60 7.75 -24.72
C ALA A 138 -7.58 8.79 -24.16
N ALA A 139 -8.67 8.35 -23.54
CA ALA A 139 -9.62 9.26 -22.90
C ALA A 139 -8.99 10.03 -21.73
N ILE A 140 -8.15 9.36 -20.92
CA ILE A 140 -7.38 10.03 -19.85
C ILE A 140 -6.42 11.05 -20.45
N ALA A 141 -5.69 10.69 -21.52
CA ALA A 141 -4.79 11.59 -22.22
C ALA A 141 -5.51 12.84 -22.73
N ARG A 142 -6.67 12.66 -23.40
CA ARG A 142 -7.51 13.76 -23.89
C ARG A 142 -7.95 14.69 -22.77
N SER A 143 -8.50 14.14 -21.68
CA SER A 143 -8.96 14.95 -20.55
C SER A 143 -7.83 15.76 -19.92
N GLN A 144 -6.64 15.16 -19.78
CA GLN A 144 -5.51 15.87 -19.19
C GLN A 144 -4.89 16.89 -20.14
N ALA A 145 -4.83 16.60 -21.45
CA ALA A 145 -4.36 17.55 -22.45
C ALA A 145 -5.28 18.77 -22.53
N ALA A 146 -6.60 18.55 -22.52
CA ALA A 146 -7.60 19.61 -22.43
C ALA A 146 -7.42 20.44 -21.14
N LEU A 147 -7.21 19.79 -20.00
CA LEU A 147 -6.93 20.48 -18.73
C LEU A 147 -5.67 21.33 -18.79
N MET A 148 -4.59 20.84 -19.40
CA MET A 148 -3.35 21.59 -19.56
C MET A 148 -3.54 22.81 -20.47
N ARG A 149 -4.38 22.69 -21.49
CA ARG A 149 -4.79 23.82 -22.36
C ARG A 149 -5.81 24.75 -21.70
N SER A 150 -6.20 24.48 -20.46
CA SER A 150 -7.27 25.19 -19.74
C SER A 150 -8.61 25.19 -20.50
N ASP A 151 -8.83 24.19 -21.34
CA ASP A 151 -10.10 23.94 -22.04
C ASP A 151 -11.02 23.12 -21.13
N TYR A 152 -11.55 23.79 -20.12
CA TYR A 152 -12.42 23.17 -19.12
C TYR A 152 -13.73 22.64 -19.73
N GLN A 153 -14.22 23.23 -20.83
CA GLN A 153 -15.42 22.75 -21.50
C GLN A 153 -15.18 21.38 -22.12
N GLN A 154 -14.08 21.22 -22.86
CA GLN A 154 -13.71 19.92 -23.42
C GLN A 154 -13.50 18.85 -22.33
N VAL A 155 -12.92 19.21 -21.18
CA VAL A 155 -12.79 18.28 -20.04
C VAL A 155 -14.17 17.82 -19.53
N ALA A 156 -15.12 18.74 -19.38
CA ALA A 156 -16.48 18.43 -18.97
C ALA A 156 -17.21 17.53 -19.98
N ASP A 157 -17.06 17.81 -21.28
CA ASP A 157 -17.68 17.02 -22.35
C ASP A 157 -17.13 15.58 -22.38
N ILE A 158 -15.80 15.41 -22.26
CA ILE A 158 -15.18 14.09 -22.17
C ILE A 158 -15.69 13.33 -20.93
N ALA A 159 -15.87 14.03 -19.80
CA ALA A 159 -16.43 13.44 -18.59
C ALA A 159 -17.91 13.03 -18.74
N GLY A 160 -18.70 13.76 -19.54
CA GLY A 160 -20.07 13.38 -19.89
C GLY A 160 -20.16 12.23 -20.91
N SER A 161 -19.07 11.90 -21.60
CA SER A 161 -19.07 10.82 -22.59
C SER A 161 -19.09 9.40 -21.99
N ALA A 162 -19.34 8.39 -22.82
CA ALA A 162 -19.24 6.97 -22.44
C ALA A 162 -17.86 6.59 -21.85
N ALA A 163 -16.80 7.32 -22.20
CA ALA A 163 -15.47 7.12 -21.60
C ALA A 163 -15.42 7.61 -20.15
N GLY A 164 -16.07 8.75 -19.86
CA GLY A 164 -16.24 9.29 -18.52
C GLY A 164 -17.12 8.40 -17.65
N GLU A 165 -18.28 7.93 -18.15
CA GLU A 165 -19.17 7.02 -17.40
C GLU A 165 -18.45 5.77 -16.88
N LYS A 166 -17.56 5.22 -17.71
CA LYS A 166 -16.74 4.03 -17.41
C LYS A 166 -15.51 4.34 -16.55
N ASN A 167 -15.13 5.61 -16.38
CA ASN A 167 -13.92 6.00 -15.67
C ASN A 167 -14.18 7.11 -14.62
N PRO A 168 -14.35 6.72 -13.34
CA PRO A 168 -14.55 7.66 -12.24
C PRO A 168 -13.49 8.76 -12.10
N SER A 169 -12.21 8.50 -12.42
CA SER A 169 -11.16 9.54 -12.37
C SER A 169 -11.37 10.63 -13.43
N ILE A 170 -11.92 10.28 -14.60
CA ILE A 170 -12.32 11.26 -15.63
C ILE A 170 -13.53 12.06 -15.16
N ARG A 171 -14.52 11.43 -14.50
CA ARG A 171 -15.65 12.15 -13.90
C ARG A 171 -15.21 13.18 -12.85
N LEU A 172 -14.25 12.82 -12.00
CA LEU A 172 -13.65 13.75 -11.03
C LEU A 172 -12.90 14.91 -11.71
N LEU A 173 -12.29 14.70 -12.88
CA LEU A 173 -11.72 15.79 -13.68
C LEU A 173 -12.82 16.72 -14.24
N GLY A 174 -13.90 16.15 -14.77
CA GLY A 174 -15.06 16.90 -15.25
C GLY A 174 -15.71 17.78 -14.17
N ILE A 175 -15.87 17.25 -12.96
CA ILE A 175 -16.42 18.01 -11.81
C ILE A 175 -15.53 19.22 -11.49
N ARG A 176 -14.20 19.05 -11.50
CA ARG A 176 -13.28 20.17 -11.30
C ARG A 176 -13.39 21.19 -12.41
N ALA A 177 -13.52 20.74 -13.66
CA ALA A 177 -13.68 21.61 -14.82
C ALA A 177 -14.99 22.42 -14.76
N LEU A 178 -16.10 21.82 -14.30
CA LEU A 178 -17.35 22.54 -14.07
C LEU A 178 -17.19 23.68 -13.04
N ALA A 179 -16.45 23.42 -11.96
CA ALA A 179 -16.15 24.47 -10.97
C ALA A 179 -15.31 25.61 -11.57
N GLU A 180 -14.30 25.29 -12.40
CA GLU A 180 -13.47 26.29 -13.10
C GLU A 180 -14.27 27.09 -14.16
N LEU A 181 -15.37 26.52 -14.68
CA LEU A 181 -16.32 27.20 -15.58
C LEU A 181 -17.36 28.04 -14.81
N GLY A 182 -17.27 28.13 -13.48
CA GLY A 182 -18.23 28.85 -12.64
C GLY A 182 -19.56 28.10 -12.41
N ARG A 183 -19.69 26.85 -12.89
CA ARG A 183 -20.88 26.00 -12.74
C ARG A 183 -20.83 25.19 -11.45
N LEU A 184 -20.74 25.88 -10.32
CA LEU A 184 -20.45 25.25 -9.02
C LEU A 184 -21.59 24.37 -8.50
N ASP A 185 -22.85 24.78 -8.67
CA ASP A 185 -24.03 23.97 -8.30
C ASP A 185 -24.04 22.63 -9.05
N ASP A 186 -23.81 22.66 -10.37
CA ASP A 186 -23.71 21.45 -11.21
C ASP A 186 -22.56 20.54 -10.76
N ALA A 187 -21.42 21.13 -10.41
CA ALA A 187 -20.25 20.39 -9.95
C ALA A 187 -20.50 19.67 -8.62
N ILE A 188 -21.16 20.35 -7.67
CA ILE A 188 -21.53 19.79 -6.36
C ILE A 188 -22.54 18.66 -6.55
N GLU A 189 -23.57 18.88 -7.36
CA GLU A 189 -24.60 17.88 -7.64
C GLU A 189 -23.99 16.63 -8.30
N ALA A 190 -23.18 16.82 -9.34
CA ALA A 190 -22.49 15.71 -10.01
C ALA A 190 -21.56 14.94 -9.05
N TYR A 191 -20.91 15.63 -8.10
CA TYR A 191 -20.11 14.98 -7.08
C TYR A 191 -20.98 14.13 -6.14
N ARG A 192 -22.11 14.67 -5.66
CA ARG A 192 -23.02 13.98 -4.72
C ARG A 192 -23.63 12.73 -5.33
N GLN A 193 -24.15 12.83 -6.54
CA GLN A 193 -24.80 11.70 -7.22
C GLN A 193 -23.89 10.49 -7.37
N GLU A 194 -22.60 10.72 -7.63
CA GLU A 194 -21.61 9.66 -7.86
C GLU A 194 -20.65 9.44 -6.69
N GLU A 195 -20.87 10.09 -5.54
CA GLU A 195 -20.00 9.96 -4.37
C GLU A 195 -19.78 8.50 -3.93
N PRO A 196 -20.82 7.63 -3.85
CA PRO A 196 -20.60 6.22 -3.52
C PRO A 196 -19.67 5.50 -4.51
N LYS A 197 -19.78 5.85 -5.80
CA LYS A 197 -18.95 5.29 -6.87
C LYS A 197 -17.52 5.81 -6.76
N PHE A 198 -17.31 7.10 -6.48
CA PHE A 198 -15.99 7.68 -6.25
C PHE A 198 -15.32 7.03 -5.03
N ARG A 199 -16.02 6.95 -3.89
CA ARG A 199 -15.52 6.29 -2.68
C ARG A 199 -15.04 4.87 -2.97
N ALA A 200 -15.79 4.12 -3.79
CA ALA A 200 -15.50 2.72 -4.10
C ALA A 200 -14.45 2.49 -5.20
N MET A 201 -14.12 3.49 -6.03
CA MET A 201 -13.35 3.27 -7.27
C MET A 201 -12.18 4.24 -7.50
N THR A 202 -12.06 5.33 -6.74
CA THR A 202 -10.96 6.30 -6.88
C THR A 202 -10.14 6.40 -5.62
N SER A 203 -8.92 6.89 -5.75
CA SER A 203 -8.03 7.11 -4.60
C SER A 203 -8.51 8.27 -3.74
N VAL A 204 -8.20 8.24 -2.44
CA VAL A 204 -8.58 9.34 -1.55
C VAL A 204 -7.95 10.68 -1.95
N PRO A 205 -6.67 10.74 -2.38
CA PRO A 205 -6.10 11.99 -2.89
C PRO A 205 -6.87 12.58 -4.10
N GLU A 206 -7.33 11.76 -5.04
CA GLU A 206 -8.14 12.24 -6.18
C GLU A 206 -9.48 12.82 -5.73
N GLN A 207 -10.14 12.15 -4.78
CA GLN A 207 -11.38 12.65 -4.16
C GLN A 207 -11.13 13.97 -3.43
N ALA A 208 -10.05 14.02 -2.64
CA ALA A 208 -9.65 15.20 -1.87
C ALA A 208 -9.32 16.39 -2.76
N LEU A 209 -8.60 16.20 -3.87
CA LEU A 209 -8.35 17.27 -4.85
C LEU A 209 -9.63 17.80 -5.48
N THR A 210 -10.60 16.93 -5.75
CA THR A 210 -11.90 17.33 -6.31
C THR A 210 -12.69 18.13 -5.28
N LYS A 211 -12.78 17.65 -4.04
CA LYS A 211 -13.41 18.38 -2.93
C LYS A 211 -12.71 19.73 -2.68
N ALA A 212 -11.37 19.76 -2.70
CA ALA A 212 -10.60 21.00 -2.55
C ALA A 212 -10.97 22.00 -3.64
N SER A 213 -11.13 21.56 -4.89
CA SER A 213 -11.59 22.42 -5.98
C SER A 213 -12.97 23.01 -5.68
N LEU A 214 -13.94 22.19 -5.23
CA LEU A 214 -15.28 22.67 -4.88
C LEU A 214 -15.24 23.71 -3.75
N TYR A 215 -14.55 23.40 -2.65
CA TYR A 215 -14.43 24.32 -1.50
C TYR A 215 -13.68 25.59 -1.85
N THR A 216 -12.64 25.50 -2.68
CA THR A 216 -11.89 26.65 -3.17
C THR A 216 -12.81 27.61 -3.91
N HIS A 217 -13.58 27.12 -4.88
CA HIS A 217 -14.53 27.95 -5.65
C HIS A 217 -15.70 28.46 -4.80
N ALA A 218 -16.06 27.73 -3.73
CA ALA A 218 -17.04 28.17 -2.76
C ALA A 218 -16.50 29.21 -1.76
N GLY A 219 -15.19 29.45 -1.71
CA GLY A 219 -14.54 30.33 -0.73
C GLY A 219 -14.48 29.74 0.70
N ASP A 220 -14.53 28.41 0.84
CA ASP A 220 -14.47 27.73 2.14
C ASP A 220 -13.03 27.39 2.53
N THR A 221 -12.34 28.36 3.12
CA THR A 221 -10.92 28.24 3.52
C THR A 221 -10.72 27.18 4.60
N ALA A 222 -11.66 27.02 5.53
CA ALA A 222 -11.59 26.03 6.60
C ALA A 222 -11.66 24.60 6.05
N ALA A 223 -12.56 24.34 5.10
CA ALA A 223 -12.67 23.03 4.45
C ALA A 223 -11.43 22.68 3.61
N VAL A 224 -10.84 23.66 2.92
CA VAL A 224 -9.57 23.49 2.19
C VAL A 224 -8.41 23.19 3.16
N LEU A 225 -8.28 23.95 4.25
CA LEU A 225 -7.24 23.71 5.27
C LEU A 225 -7.37 22.32 5.88
N ASN A 226 -8.60 21.86 6.12
CA ASN A 226 -8.86 20.52 6.61
C ASN A 226 -8.40 19.41 5.65
N LEU A 227 -8.47 19.64 4.34
CA LEU A 227 -7.94 18.72 3.34
C LEU A 227 -6.41 18.74 3.31
N ILE A 228 -5.81 19.92 3.40
CA ILE A 228 -4.36 20.12 3.49
C ILE A 228 -3.80 19.43 4.73
N ASN A 229 -4.42 19.60 5.89
CA ASN A 229 -4.02 18.94 7.14
C ASN A 229 -4.38 17.43 7.20
N GLY A 230 -4.87 16.86 6.10
CA GLY A 230 -5.28 15.47 6.01
C GLY A 230 -4.81 14.84 4.70
N PRO A 231 -5.72 14.43 3.80
CA PRO A 231 -5.38 13.67 2.60
C PRO A 231 -4.46 14.41 1.61
N LEU A 232 -4.40 15.74 1.66
CA LEU A 232 -3.54 16.55 0.80
C LEU A 232 -2.21 16.97 1.46
N GLY A 233 -1.95 16.61 2.72
CA GLY A 233 -0.76 17.10 3.43
C GLY A 233 0.57 16.63 2.85
N SER A 234 0.54 15.58 2.05
CA SER A 234 1.72 15.04 1.38
C SER A 234 1.97 15.61 -0.03
N PHE A 235 1.12 16.55 -0.47
CA PHE A 235 1.27 17.27 -1.75
C PHE A 235 2.35 18.35 -1.66
N PRO A 236 2.93 18.80 -2.79
CA PRO A 236 3.89 19.89 -2.80
C PRO A 236 3.36 21.15 -2.13
N ALA A 237 4.19 21.83 -1.32
CA ALA A 237 3.81 23.02 -0.57
C ALA A 237 3.21 24.13 -1.47
N ALA A 238 3.74 24.30 -2.68
CA ALA A 238 3.21 25.25 -3.65
C ALA A 238 1.77 24.94 -4.09
N GLU A 239 1.39 23.67 -4.22
CA GLU A 239 0.01 23.28 -4.55
C GLU A 239 -0.92 23.56 -3.37
N GLN A 240 -0.46 23.31 -2.14
CA GLN A 240 -1.20 23.62 -0.92
C GLN A 240 -1.42 25.13 -0.77
N GLU A 241 -0.37 25.94 -1.02
CA GLU A 241 -0.43 27.40 -0.99
C GLU A 241 -1.37 27.94 -2.07
N LEU A 242 -1.31 27.43 -3.31
CA LEU A 242 -2.23 27.84 -4.37
C LEU A 242 -3.69 27.53 -4.02
N LEU A 243 -3.99 26.35 -3.49
CA LEU A 243 -5.34 26.00 -3.06
C LEU A 243 -5.86 26.97 -1.99
N MET A 244 -5.03 27.30 -1.00
CA MET A 244 -5.40 28.23 0.06
C MET A 244 -5.60 29.66 -0.46
N ALA A 245 -4.67 30.16 -1.28
CA ALA A 245 -4.73 31.49 -1.85
C ALA A 245 -5.98 31.66 -2.74
N ARG A 246 -6.31 30.65 -3.54
CA ARG A 246 -7.55 30.64 -4.34
C ARG A 246 -8.81 30.64 -3.47
N ALA A 247 -8.82 29.89 -2.37
CA ALA A 247 -9.98 29.84 -1.47
C ALA A 247 -10.19 31.19 -0.78
N GLN A 248 -9.12 31.83 -0.34
CA GLN A 248 -9.15 33.19 0.23
C GLN A 248 -9.62 34.23 -0.79
N TYR A 249 -9.17 34.11 -2.04
CA TYR A 249 -9.62 34.95 -3.14
C TYR A 249 -11.13 34.86 -3.35
N PHE A 250 -11.68 33.66 -3.52
CA PHE A 250 -13.12 33.49 -3.71
C PHE A 250 -13.97 33.82 -2.47
N ALA A 251 -13.37 33.83 -1.28
CA ALA A 251 -14.03 34.26 -0.05
C ALA A 251 -14.13 35.78 0.07
N SER A 252 -13.06 36.50 -0.29
CA SER A 252 -12.90 37.94 -0.05
C SER A 252 -13.11 38.83 -1.28
N GLY A 253 -12.89 38.29 -2.48
CA GLY A 253 -12.77 39.06 -3.72
C GLY A 253 -11.45 39.82 -3.87
N ASP A 254 -10.50 39.65 -2.94
CA ASP A 254 -9.23 40.38 -2.92
C ASP A 254 -8.25 39.84 -3.98
N TRP A 255 -8.36 40.40 -5.18
CA TRP A 255 -7.49 40.05 -6.31
C TRP A 255 -6.04 40.48 -6.08
N GLU A 256 -5.78 41.59 -5.39
CA GLU A 256 -4.42 42.09 -5.18
C GLU A 256 -3.60 41.09 -4.38
N ASN A 257 -4.16 40.60 -3.28
CA ASN A 257 -3.50 39.63 -2.42
C ASN A 257 -3.34 38.27 -3.11
N PHE A 258 -4.34 37.83 -3.88
CA PHE A 258 -4.25 36.62 -4.68
C PHE A 258 -3.19 36.71 -5.79
N SER A 259 -3.16 37.82 -6.53
CA SER A 259 -2.16 38.10 -7.56
C SER A 259 -0.75 38.14 -6.95
N ALA A 260 -0.58 38.74 -5.77
CA ALA A 260 0.70 38.72 -5.05
C ALA A 260 1.13 37.28 -4.69
N ALA A 261 0.19 36.42 -4.26
CA ALA A 261 0.48 35.01 -4.02
C ALA A 261 0.87 34.27 -5.31
N LEU A 262 0.19 34.54 -6.43
CA LEU A 262 0.53 33.96 -7.73
C LEU A 262 1.94 34.36 -8.18
N HIS A 263 2.34 35.63 -8.03
CA HIS A 263 3.72 36.07 -8.35
C HIS A 263 4.76 35.39 -7.46
N ARG A 264 4.53 35.30 -6.14
CA ARG A 264 5.45 34.58 -5.24
C ARG A 264 5.59 33.09 -5.61
N LEU A 265 4.50 32.46 -6.02
CA LEU A 265 4.51 31.06 -6.46
C LEU A 265 5.18 30.92 -7.83
N LYS A 266 5.01 31.88 -8.72
CA LYS A 266 5.65 31.92 -10.05
C LYS A 266 7.17 31.79 -9.92
N ASP A 267 7.78 32.51 -9.00
CA ASP A 267 9.24 32.51 -8.80
C ASP A 267 9.78 31.23 -8.17
N LYS A 268 8.92 30.45 -7.50
CA LYS A 268 9.27 29.23 -6.75
C LYS A 268 8.87 27.94 -7.45
N THR A 269 8.16 28.02 -8.58
CA THR A 269 7.60 26.86 -9.25
C THR A 269 7.94 26.85 -10.74
N GLY A 270 8.08 25.65 -11.29
CA GLY A 270 8.26 25.45 -12.73
C GLY A 270 7.06 24.74 -13.36
N GLY A 271 7.09 24.63 -14.68
CA GLY A 271 6.32 23.60 -15.37
C GLY A 271 4.80 23.77 -15.42
N ALA A 272 4.07 22.68 -15.22
CA ALA A 272 2.61 22.66 -15.24
C ALA A 272 1.98 23.57 -14.16
N MET A 273 2.66 23.75 -13.02
CA MET A 273 2.21 24.68 -11.99
C MET A 273 2.40 26.13 -12.43
N LEU A 274 3.57 26.45 -12.99
CA LEU A 274 3.86 27.75 -13.58
C LEU A 274 2.84 28.09 -14.68
N HIS A 275 2.54 27.14 -15.57
CA HIS A 275 1.55 27.34 -16.63
C HIS A 275 0.16 27.70 -16.08
N ARG A 276 -0.29 27.02 -15.02
CA ARG A 276 -1.57 27.34 -14.35
C ARG A 276 -1.54 28.72 -13.70
N ILE A 277 -0.43 29.07 -13.04
CA ILE A 277 -0.25 30.39 -12.41
C ILE A 277 -0.31 31.50 -13.47
N GLU A 278 0.42 31.34 -14.57
CA GLU A 278 0.45 32.30 -15.67
C GLU A 278 -0.92 32.44 -16.33
N HIS A 279 -1.61 31.33 -16.55
CA HIS A 279 -2.98 31.36 -17.07
C HIS A 279 -3.94 32.14 -16.14
N TRP A 280 -3.82 31.98 -14.82
CA TRP A 280 -4.60 32.80 -13.87
C TRP A 280 -4.24 34.28 -13.93
N LEU A 281 -2.95 34.61 -13.97
CA LEU A 281 -2.46 35.99 -14.11
C LEU A 281 -2.97 36.64 -15.42
N GLN A 282 -3.03 35.89 -16.52
CA GLN A 282 -3.54 36.35 -17.81
C GLN A 282 -5.06 36.56 -17.81
N ARG A 283 -5.82 35.65 -17.18
CA ARG A 283 -7.28 35.77 -17.07
C ARG A 283 -7.73 36.93 -16.20
N GLY A 284 -6.91 37.34 -15.22
CA GLY A 284 -7.26 38.41 -14.30
C GLY A 284 -8.37 38.01 -13.31
N PRO A 285 -8.95 38.99 -12.59
CA PRO A 285 -9.96 38.74 -11.57
C PRO A 285 -11.19 38.05 -12.15
N GLN A 286 -11.64 37.00 -11.45
CA GLN A 286 -12.84 36.23 -11.78
C GLN A 286 -13.93 36.52 -10.75
N PRO A 287 -15.19 36.68 -11.17
CA PRO A 287 -16.30 36.78 -10.22
C PRO A 287 -16.40 35.49 -9.41
N ARG A 288 -16.85 35.61 -8.15
CA ARG A 288 -17.16 34.44 -7.34
C ARG A 288 -18.25 33.63 -8.05
N PRO A 289 -18.06 32.31 -8.26
CA PRO A 289 -19.10 31.46 -8.81
C PRO A 289 -20.38 31.58 -7.99
N SER A 290 -21.53 31.68 -8.67
CA SER A 290 -22.83 31.64 -8.00
C SER A 290 -22.99 30.27 -7.32
N LEU A 291 -23.40 30.29 -6.06
CA LEU A 291 -23.75 29.09 -5.30
C LEU A 291 -25.14 29.28 -4.72
N GLY A 292 -26.11 28.52 -5.20
CA GLY A 292 -27.47 28.57 -4.70
C GLY A 292 -27.59 28.06 -3.24
N PRO A 293 -28.69 28.36 -2.53
CA PRO A 293 -28.93 27.85 -1.18
C PRO A 293 -28.87 26.31 -1.10
N GLU A 294 -29.41 25.63 -2.12
CA GLU A 294 -29.39 24.16 -2.21
C GLU A 294 -27.97 23.62 -2.41
N GLY A 295 -27.17 24.22 -3.30
CA GLY A 295 -25.78 23.85 -3.49
C GLY A 295 -24.94 24.08 -2.24
N ARG A 296 -25.20 25.18 -1.51
CA ARG A 296 -24.56 25.45 -0.22
C ARG A 296 -24.89 24.37 0.82
N GLU A 297 -26.15 24.00 0.94
CA GLU A 297 -26.57 22.93 1.85
C GLU A 297 -25.87 21.60 1.51
N LYS A 298 -25.83 21.22 0.22
CA LYS A 298 -25.14 20.02 -0.25
C LYS A 298 -23.63 20.07 0.03
N LEU A 299 -22.99 21.22 -0.11
CA LEU A 299 -21.58 21.41 0.21
C LEU A 299 -21.30 21.29 1.72
N ASP A 300 -22.17 21.85 2.56
CA ASP A 300 -22.06 21.74 4.01
C ASP A 300 -22.30 20.30 4.49
N GLN A 301 -23.17 19.53 3.81
CA GLN A 301 -23.30 18.09 4.03
C GLN A 301 -22.01 17.33 3.67
N LEU A 302 -21.40 17.62 2.50
CA LEU A 302 -20.12 17.02 2.10
C LEU A 302 -19.00 17.26 3.11
N THR A 303 -18.96 18.47 3.68
CA THR A 303 -17.98 18.86 4.69
C THR A 303 -18.13 18.06 5.97
N ARG A 304 -19.37 17.85 6.43
CA ARG A 304 -19.66 17.02 7.63
C ARG A 304 -19.23 15.57 7.43
N GLU A 305 -19.52 14.98 6.27
CA GLU A 305 -19.17 13.59 5.95
C GLU A 305 -17.65 13.36 5.75
N GLN A 306 -16.89 14.41 5.40
CA GLN A 306 -15.44 14.30 5.18
C GLN A 306 -14.64 13.99 6.45
N SER A 307 -15.19 14.27 7.63
CA SER A 307 -14.55 14.02 8.92
C SER A 307 -14.14 12.54 9.10
N ASP A 308 -14.88 11.60 8.52
CA ASP A 308 -14.61 10.16 8.59
C ASP A 308 -13.36 9.73 7.80
N THR A 309 -13.11 10.38 6.65
CA THR A 309 -11.93 10.09 5.81
C THR A 309 -10.65 10.58 6.48
N ARG A 310 -10.71 11.62 7.32
CA ARG A 310 -9.55 12.12 8.08
C ARG A 310 -9.04 11.07 9.06
N ALA A 311 -9.94 10.32 9.69
CA ALA A 311 -9.56 9.21 10.57
C ALA A 311 -8.77 8.12 9.83
N TYR A 312 -8.89 8.03 8.50
CA TYR A 312 -8.11 7.11 7.68
C TYR A 312 -6.62 7.48 7.56
N PHE A 313 -6.24 8.75 7.66
CA PHE A 313 -4.84 9.19 7.50
C PHE A 313 -4.15 9.55 8.81
N ARG A 314 -4.91 9.64 9.90
CA ARG A 314 -4.37 10.02 11.21
C ARG A 314 -3.55 8.87 11.80
N HIS A 315 -2.29 9.16 12.09
CA HIS A 315 -1.42 8.28 12.85
C HIS A 315 -1.66 8.50 14.35
N LYS A 316 -1.56 7.43 15.15
CA LYS A 316 -1.54 7.55 16.62
C LYS A 316 -0.14 7.74 17.17
N VAL A 317 0.86 7.27 16.43
CA VAL A 317 2.27 7.32 16.81
C VAL A 317 3.11 7.60 15.57
N ASP A 318 4.10 8.47 15.70
CA ASP A 318 4.97 8.85 14.58
C ASP A 318 6.12 7.84 14.37
N LYS A 319 6.73 7.35 15.46
CA LYS A 319 7.90 6.47 15.45
C LYS A 319 7.56 5.05 15.92
N PRO A 320 7.68 4.00 15.06
CA PRO A 320 7.33 2.61 15.38
C PRO A 320 8.45 1.90 16.16
N ARG A 321 8.55 2.14 17.47
CA ARG A 321 9.66 1.65 18.30
C ARG A 321 9.54 0.16 18.62
N VAL A 322 8.33 -0.35 18.81
CA VAL A 322 8.09 -1.73 19.25
C VAL A 322 8.34 -2.71 18.10
N ALA A 323 7.85 -2.43 16.89
CA ALA A 323 8.10 -3.27 15.73
C ALA A 323 9.60 -3.35 15.43
N ILE A 324 10.30 -2.22 15.46
CA ILE A 324 11.76 -2.18 15.29
C ILE A 324 12.46 -2.96 16.42
N GLY A 325 12.04 -2.76 17.67
CA GLY A 325 12.60 -3.50 18.80
C GLY A 325 12.42 -5.01 18.69
N LEU A 326 11.24 -5.47 18.27
CA LEU A 326 10.97 -6.89 18.03
C LEU A 326 11.84 -7.44 16.89
N ILE A 327 12.06 -6.68 15.82
CA ILE A 327 12.96 -7.09 14.74
C ILE A 327 14.37 -7.30 15.27
N VAL A 328 14.89 -6.32 16.03
CA VAL A 328 16.23 -6.38 16.62
C VAL A 328 16.34 -7.56 17.58
N ILE A 329 15.35 -7.79 18.45
CA ILE A 329 15.35 -8.91 19.40
C ILE A 329 15.42 -10.26 18.65
N ASN A 330 14.58 -10.45 17.63
CA ASN A 330 14.59 -11.70 16.84
C ASN A 330 15.93 -11.93 16.14
N LEU A 331 16.54 -10.88 15.59
CA LEU A 331 17.87 -10.97 14.97
C LEU A 331 18.96 -11.29 16.00
N ILE A 332 18.94 -10.66 17.17
CA ILE A 332 19.89 -10.94 18.26
C ILE A 332 19.73 -12.39 18.72
N VAL A 333 18.51 -12.83 19.01
CA VAL A 333 18.23 -14.22 19.41
C VAL A 333 18.75 -15.18 18.36
N PHE A 334 18.46 -14.93 17.09
CA PHE A 334 18.94 -15.77 15.99
C PHE A 334 20.48 -15.79 15.86
N LEU A 335 21.16 -14.65 16.02
CA LEU A 335 22.61 -14.60 15.98
C LEU A 335 23.26 -15.32 17.17
N LEU A 336 22.67 -15.19 18.36
CA LEU A 336 23.11 -15.93 19.55
C LEU A 336 22.91 -17.44 19.34
N THR A 337 21.73 -17.85 18.87
CA THR A 337 21.46 -19.27 18.60
C THR A 337 22.31 -19.80 17.45
N THR A 338 22.68 -19.00 16.45
CA THR A 338 23.55 -19.47 15.36
C THR A 338 25.02 -19.52 15.78
N GLY A 339 25.49 -18.50 16.52
CA GLY A 339 26.86 -18.40 17.00
C GLY A 339 27.23 -19.46 18.05
N MET A 340 26.24 -19.98 18.80
CA MET A 340 26.43 -21.06 19.76
C MET A 340 26.51 -22.46 19.11
N HIS A 341 26.07 -22.65 17.86
CA HIS A 341 25.77 -24.01 17.33
C HIS A 341 26.38 -24.37 15.98
N GLY A 342 27.15 -23.49 15.32
CA GLY A 342 27.83 -23.82 14.06
C GLY A 342 26.88 -24.04 12.88
N THR A 343 27.44 -24.24 11.69
CA THR A 343 26.82 -24.14 10.35
C THR A 343 25.74 -25.20 10.02
N PHE A 344 24.62 -25.27 10.73
CA PHE A 344 23.38 -25.87 10.21
C PHE A 344 22.57 -24.92 9.31
N ALA A 345 23.03 -23.67 9.22
CA ALA A 345 22.23 -22.52 8.82
C ALA A 345 21.90 -22.40 7.31
N PHE A 346 22.43 -23.28 6.46
CA PHE A 346 22.11 -23.31 5.01
C PHE A 346 21.41 -24.60 4.53
N TYR A 347 21.35 -25.67 5.35
CA TYR A 347 20.92 -27.01 4.89
C TYR A 347 19.68 -27.60 5.60
N GLY A 348 19.04 -26.87 6.52
CA GLY A 348 17.87 -27.37 7.26
C GLY A 348 16.60 -27.44 6.41
N HIS A 349 16.33 -28.62 5.83
CA HIS A 349 15.08 -29.00 5.20
C HIS A 349 13.99 -29.30 6.24
N GLU A 350 12.77 -28.78 6.06
CA GLU A 350 11.62 -29.20 6.88
C GLU A 350 11.17 -30.64 6.55
N THR A 351 11.40 -31.12 5.32
CA THR A 351 11.25 -32.55 5.00
C THR A 351 12.33 -33.41 5.66
N ALA A 352 13.48 -32.84 6.04
CA ALA A 352 14.42 -33.57 6.89
C ALA A 352 13.88 -33.67 8.31
N ILE A 353 13.21 -32.64 8.88
CA ILE A 353 12.55 -32.78 10.20
C ILE A 353 11.59 -33.99 10.21
N HIS A 354 10.76 -34.12 9.18
CA HIS A 354 9.84 -35.26 8.99
C HIS A 354 10.52 -36.61 8.69
N GLN A 355 11.60 -36.63 7.92
CA GLN A 355 12.33 -37.86 7.57
C GLN A 355 13.33 -38.29 8.67
N LEU A 356 13.76 -37.36 9.53
CA LEU A 356 14.55 -37.54 10.75
C LEU A 356 13.68 -37.87 11.97
N PHE A 357 12.37 -37.64 11.92
CA PHE A 357 11.43 -38.17 12.92
C PHE A 357 11.34 -39.70 12.87
N ALA A 358 11.56 -40.32 11.69
CA ALA A 358 11.75 -41.76 11.61
C ALA A 358 13.04 -42.21 12.32
N ASP A 359 14.06 -41.33 12.39
CA ASP A 359 15.32 -41.52 13.08
C ASP A 359 15.32 -40.95 14.52
N TYR A 360 14.17 -40.53 15.06
CA TYR A 360 13.99 -40.10 16.47
C TYR A 360 14.35 -41.21 17.48
N VAL A 361 14.62 -42.41 16.97
CA VAL A 361 15.10 -43.58 17.72
C VAL A 361 16.64 -43.61 17.86
N ASP A 362 17.41 -42.78 17.15
CA ASP A 362 18.88 -42.78 17.26
C ASP A 362 19.44 -41.56 18.01
N ALA A 363 19.86 -41.81 19.25
CA ALA A 363 20.46 -40.84 20.17
C ALA A 363 21.82 -40.27 19.70
N ASN A 364 22.36 -40.74 18.57
CA ASN A 364 23.63 -40.30 18.01
C ASN A 364 23.51 -39.44 16.72
N SER A 365 22.31 -39.02 16.33
CA SER A 365 22.16 -38.12 15.18
C SER A 365 22.56 -36.67 15.52
N ASP A 366 23.16 -35.96 14.55
CA ASP A 366 23.50 -34.52 14.66
C ASP A 366 22.30 -33.64 15.06
N TRP A 367 21.08 -34.15 14.84
CA TRP A 367 19.83 -33.47 15.17
C TRP A 367 19.34 -33.71 16.61
N TRP A 368 19.67 -34.84 17.23
CA TRP A 368 19.48 -35.01 18.69
C TRP A 368 20.31 -34.00 19.47
N GLN A 369 21.53 -33.70 19.00
CA GLN A 369 22.32 -32.56 19.48
C GLN A 369 21.62 -31.24 19.21
N TYR A 370 21.10 -30.98 18.00
CA TYR A 370 20.33 -29.76 17.70
C TYR A 370 19.12 -29.54 18.62
N PHE A 371 18.34 -30.58 18.95
CA PHE A 371 17.21 -30.50 19.88
C PHE A 371 17.64 -30.32 21.34
N THR A 372 18.69 -30.99 21.80
CA THR A 372 19.28 -30.75 23.13
C THR A 372 19.93 -29.36 23.23
N ASN A 373 20.26 -28.73 22.11
CA ASN A 373 20.88 -27.42 22.03
C ASN A 373 19.87 -26.25 21.96
N LEU A 374 18.76 -26.39 21.23
CA LEU A 374 17.65 -25.41 21.23
C LEU A 374 16.65 -25.64 22.37
N GLY A 375 16.62 -26.84 22.95
CA GLY A 375 15.85 -27.20 24.13
C GLY A 375 16.02 -26.18 25.26
N PRO A 376 17.25 -25.90 25.74
CA PRO A 376 17.50 -24.88 26.77
C PRO A 376 17.07 -23.46 26.37
N LEU A 377 17.01 -23.17 25.07
CA LEU A 377 16.68 -21.85 24.51
C LEU A 377 15.18 -21.63 24.28
N GLY A 378 14.36 -22.66 24.52
CA GLY A 378 12.92 -22.48 24.63
C GLY A 378 12.10 -22.82 23.39
N ILE A 379 12.57 -23.73 22.54
CA ILE A 379 11.75 -24.34 21.49
C ILE A 379 10.49 -24.97 22.10
N PHE A 380 9.37 -24.89 21.40
CA PHE A 380 8.13 -25.49 21.85
C PHE A 380 8.04 -26.94 21.39
N ILE A 381 7.95 -27.85 22.37
CA ILE A 381 7.88 -29.30 22.17
C ILE A 381 6.71 -29.85 23.00
N TRP A 382 5.75 -30.52 22.38
CA TRP A 382 4.63 -31.16 23.08
C TRP A 382 4.69 -32.68 22.93
N PRO A 383 4.48 -33.48 24.00
CA PRO A 383 4.03 -33.10 25.36
C PRO A 383 5.11 -32.62 26.34
N TYR A 384 6.40 -32.69 25.99
CA TYR A 384 7.54 -32.34 26.86
C TYR A 384 7.36 -31.04 27.67
N THR A 385 6.87 -29.98 27.02
CA THR A 385 6.62 -28.67 27.65
C THR A 385 5.68 -28.78 28.86
N ALA A 386 4.62 -29.60 28.78
CA ALA A 386 3.73 -29.82 29.92
C ALA A 386 4.37 -30.72 30.98
N GLU A 387 5.07 -31.77 30.57
CA GLU A 387 5.71 -32.72 31.47
C GLU A 387 6.77 -32.05 32.36
N GLN A 388 7.52 -31.10 31.81
CA GLN A 388 8.53 -30.33 32.54
C GLN A 388 7.97 -29.04 33.19
N GLY A 389 6.70 -28.69 32.95
CA GLY A 389 6.10 -27.44 33.44
C GLY A 389 6.68 -26.16 32.80
N GLU A 390 7.32 -26.27 31.64
CA GLU A 390 8.08 -25.21 30.98
C GLU A 390 7.20 -24.32 30.07
N TRP A 391 6.05 -23.87 30.56
CA TRP A 391 5.06 -23.10 29.79
C TRP A 391 5.60 -21.79 29.18
N TRP A 392 6.72 -21.28 29.67
CA TRP A 392 7.44 -20.16 29.08
C TRP A 392 7.88 -20.41 27.63
N ARG A 393 7.98 -21.69 27.23
CA ARG A 393 8.23 -22.14 25.84
C ARG A 393 7.20 -21.66 24.84
N LEU A 394 5.94 -21.47 25.25
CA LEU A 394 4.89 -20.88 24.41
C LEU A 394 5.27 -19.49 23.91
N LEU A 395 6.04 -18.75 24.69
CA LEU A 395 6.49 -17.41 24.36
C LEU A 395 7.88 -17.41 23.72
N SER A 396 8.87 -18.08 24.31
CA SER A 396 10.24 -18.06 23.79
C SER A 396 10.36 -18.64 22.38
N ALA A 397 9.57 -19.67 22.05
CA ALA A 397 9.57 -20.29 20.73
C ALA A 397 9.22 -19.29 19.62
N THR A 398 8.46 -18.23 19.93
CA THR A 398 8.09 -17.18 18.95
C THR A 398 9.29 -16.35 18.48
N PHE A 399 10.44 -16.42 19.17
CA PHE A 399 11.66 -15.67 18.82
C PHE A 399 12.76 -16.53 18.19
N LEU A 400 12.60 -17.86 18.23
CA LEU A 400 13.57 -18.80 17.67
C LEU A 400 13.34 -18.98 16.16
N HIS A 401 14.42 -19.17 15.41
CA HIS A 401 14.38 -19.40 13.96
C HIS A 401 15.40 -20.48 13.58
N TYR A 402 15.03 -21.34 12.62
CA TYR A 402 15.84 -22.50 12.25
C TYR A 402 16.86 -22.24 11.13
N ASN A 403 16.69 -21.18 10.32
CA ASN A 403 17.67 -20.80 9.29
C ASN A 403 17.61 -19.30 8.92
N TYR A 404 18.59 -18.84 8.13
CA TYR A 404 18.71 -17.44 7.69
C TYR A 404 17.50 -16.95 6.88
N LEU A 405 16.95 -17.81 6.01
CA LEU A 405 15.78 -17.44 5.20
C LEU A 405 14.53 -17.27 6.07
N HIS A 406 14.33 -18.14 7.06
CA HIS A 406 13.20 -18.10 7.97
C HIS A 406 13.19 -16.79 8.79
N VAL A 407 14.32 -16.43 9.41
CA VAL A 407 14.42 -15.13 10.10
C VAL A 407 14.32 -13.95 9.13
N GLY A 408 14.94 -14.05 7.95
CA GLY A 408 14.90 -13.01 6.92
C GLY A 408 13.46 -12.69 6.48
N PHE A 409 12.67 -13.71 6.12
CA PHE A 409 11.27 -13.53 5.71
C PHE A 409 10.40 -13.00 6.85
N ASN A 410 10.57 -13.51 8.07
CA ASN A 410 9.80 -13.03 9.22
C ASN A 410 10.09 -11.55 9.52
N MET A 411 11.37 -11.15 9.54
CA MET A 411 11.73 -9.76 9.85
C MET A 411 11.30 -8.81 8.74
N LEU A 412 11.33 -9.27 7.50
CA LEU A 412 10.82 -8.52 6.35
C LEU A 412 9.30 -8.30 6.44
N ALA A 413 8.54 -9.36 6.73
CA ALA A 413 7.10 -9.26 6.95
C ALA A 413 6.77 -8.35 8.15
N LEU A 414 7.50 -8.48 9.26
CA LEU A 414 7.31 -7.64 10.44
C LEU A 414 7.63 -6.16 10.15
N THR A 415 8.63 -5.88 9.32
CA THR A 415 8.94 -4.51 8.87
C THR A 415 7.78 -3.92 8.08
N TRP A 416 7.19 -4.67 7.16
CA TRP A 416 6.14 -4.18 6.28
C TRP A 416 4.80 -4.00 6.98
N PHE A 417 4.37 -5.00 7.74
CA PHE A 417 3.04 -4.99 8.34
C PHE A 417 3.08 -4.45 9.78
N GLY A 418 4.10 -4.82 10.56
CA GLY A 418 4.20 -4.45 11.96
C GLY A 418 4.32 -2.96 12.19
N ILE A 419 5.20 -2.27 11.44
CA ILE A 419 5.37 -0.81 11.52
C ILE A 419 4.05 -0.08 11.23
N GLY A 420 3.35 -0.51 10.18
CA GLY A 420 2.08 0.09 9.76
C GLY A 420 1.02 -0.04 10.86
N ILE A 421 0.90 -1.23 11.44
CA ILE A 421 -0.06 -1.49 12.53
C ILE A 421 0.29 -0.72 13.79
N GLU A 422 1.55 -0.74 14.23
CA GLU A 422 1.99 -0.03 15.44
C GLU A 422 1.62 1.45 15.40
N ARG A 423 1.84 2.12 14.27
CA ARG A 423 1.49 3.54 14.10
C ARG A 423 -0.01 3.82 14.25
N ARG A 424 -0.89 2.83 14.03
CA ARG A 424 -2.36 2.98 14.04
C ARG A 424 -2.98 2.57 15.36
N VAL A 425 -2.54 1.46 15.94
CA VAL A 425 -3.10 0.95 17.21
C VAL A 425 -2.33 1.45 18.43
N GLY A 426 -1.09 1.90 18.23
CA GLY A 426 -0.17 2.34 19.29
C GLY A 426 0.70 1.19 19.81
N HIS A 427 1.82 1.57 20.45
CA HIS A 427 2.87 0.67 20.94
C HIS A 427 2.35 -0.57 21.68
N TRP A 428 1.60 -0.36 22.77
CA TRP A 428 1.18 -1.44 23.65
C TRP A 428 0.17 -2.38 23.01
N ARG A 429 -0.79 -1.86 22.24
CA ARG A 429 -1.77 -2.69 21.53
C ARG A 429 -1.10 -3.55 20.46
N PHE A 430 -0.14 -2.98 19.74
CA PHE A 430 0.64 -3.74 18.77
C PHE A 430 1.46 -4.84 19.44
N LEU A 431 2.11 -4.54 20.57
CA LEU A 431 2.84 -5.55 21.34
C LEU A 431 1.90 -6.69 21.79
N THR A 432 0.72 -6.34 22.32
CA THR A 432 -0.29 -7.33 22.73
C THR A 432 -0.75 -8.20 21.57
N ILE A 433 -1.03 -7.61 20.40
CA ILE A 433 -1.40 -8.37 19.19
C ILE A 433 -0.28 -9.34 18.83
N TYR A 434 0.97 -8.86 18.75
CA TYR A 434 2.10 -9.69 18.34
C TYR A 434 2.34 -10.88 19.29
N LEU A 435 2.43 -10.62 20.60
CA LEU A 435 2.75 -11.66 21.58
C LEU A 435 1.61 -12.66 21.77
N LEU A 436 0.37 -12.18 21.91
CA LEU A 436 -0.77 -13.07 22.15
C LEU A 436 -1.14 -13.88 20.90
N SER A 437 -0.90 -13.37 19.69
CA SER A 437 -1.04 -14.17 18.47
C SER A 437 0.01 -15.27 18.36
N GLY A 438 1.25 -15.01 18.79
CA GLY A 438 2.30 -16.03 18.87
C GLY A 438 1.93 -17.13 19.87
N ILE A 439 1.52 -16.75 21.08
CA ILE A 439 1.04 -17.70 22.09
C ILE A 439 -0.19 -18.47 21.59
N GLY A 440 -1.17 -17.78 20.99
CA GLY A 440 -2.38 -18.41 20.44
C GLY A 440 -2.07 -19.42 19.33
N SER A 441 -1.04 -19.15 18.53
CA SER A 441 -0.51 -20.09 17.52
C SER A 441 0.04 -21.36 18.17
N MET A 442 0.85 -21.23 19.22
CA MET A 442 1.40 -22.39 19.96
C MET A 442 0.30 -23.18 20.69
N VAL A 443 -0.71 -22.48 21.24
CA VAL A 443 -1.88 -23.13 21.86
C VAL A 443 -2.71 -23.89 20.82
N ALA A 444 -2.85 -23.37 19.61
CA ALA A 444 -3.55 -24.11 18.56
C ALA A 444 -2.79 -25.37 18.13
N ALA A 445 -1.45 -25.35 18.21
CA ALA A 445 -0.64 -26.54 18.00
C ALA A 445 -0.93 -27.63 19.06
N LEU A 446 -1.14 -27.24 20.33
CA LEU A 446 -1.60 -28.14 21.39
C LEU A 446 -2.96 -28.78 21.07
N ILE A 447 -3.91 -27.94 20.65
CA ILE A 447 -5.27 -28.38 20.31
C ILE A 447 -5.21 -29.34 19.13
N ASN A 448 -4.41 -29.04 18.10
CA ASN A 448 -4.24 -29.90 16.95
C ASN A 448 -3.70 -31.28 17.35
N TYR A 449 -2.68 -31.35 18.20
CA TYR A 449 -2.19 -32.62 18.75
C TYR A 449 -3.27 -33.38 19.53
N GLN A 450 -3.99 -32.68 20.43
CA GLN A 450 -4.98 -33.32 21.29
C GLN A 450 -6.13 -33.97 20.51
N PHE A 451 -6.51 -33.40 19.36
CA PHE A 451 -7.62 -33.87 18.53
C PHE A 451 -7.19 -34.48 17.19
N GLY A 452 -5.88 -34.61 16.96
CA GLY A 452 -5.27 -35.09 15.71
C GLY A 452 -4.47 -36.36 15.94
N ASP A 453 -3.46 -36.58 15.09
CA ASP A 453 -2.54 -37.70 15.24
C ASP A 453 -1.55 -37.42 16.38
N GLN A 454 -1.58 -38.28 17.40
CA GLN A 454 -0.71 -38.22 18.58
C GLN A 454 0.53 -39.12 18.45
N SER A 455 0.74 -39.73 17.28
CA SER A 455 1.88 -40.60 17.03
C SER A 455 3.22 -39.86 17.02
N GLN A 456 3.21 -38.53 16.84
CA GLN A 456 4.40 -37.69 16.76
C GLN A 456 4.30 -36.46 17.67
N PRO A 457 5.40 -36.07 18.36
CA PRO A 457 5.40 -34.86 19.18
C PRO A 457 5.29 -33.61 18.31
N VAL A 458 4.67 -32.55 18.85
CA VAL A 458 4.57 -31.27 18.13
C VAL A 458 5.80 -30.43 18.40
N LEU A 459 6.41 -29.96 17.33
CA LEU A 459 7.56 -29.08 17.34
C LEU A 459 7.20 -27.76 16.65
N ALA A 460 7.37 -26.65 17.36
CA ALA A 460 7.08 -25.33 16.81
C ALA A 460 8.08 -24.27 17.27
N LEU A 461 8.46 -23.40 16.33
CA LEU A 461 9.25 -22.20 16.58
C LEU A 461 9.04 -21.21 15.44
N GLY A 462 9.29 -19.93 15.70
CA GLY A 462 9.23 -18.89 14.69
C GLY A 462 8.29 -17.75 15.07
N ALA A 463 8.65 -16.57 14.57
CA ALA A 463 7.82 -15.37 14.68
C ALA A 463 6.58 -15.41 13.75
N SER A 464 6.47 -16.42 12.89
CA SER A 464 5.45 -16.48 11.84
C SER A 464 4.03 -16.47 12.41
N GLY A 465 3.74 -17.20 13.49
CA GLY A 465 2.43 -17.15 14.17
C GLY A 465 2.05 -15.73 14.64
N SER A 466 3.00 -15.00 15.24
CA SER A 466 2.83 -13.60 15.61
C SER A 466 2.62 -12.68 14.41
N ILE A 467 3.36 -12.90 13.32
CA ILE A 467 3.25 -12.12 12.08
C ILE A 467 1.91 -12.37 11.38
N PHE A 468 1.43 -13.62 11.36
CA PHE A 468 0.07 -13.94 10.92
C PHE A 468 -0.96 -13.23 11.79
N GLY A 469 -0.73 -13.11 13.09
CA GLY A 469 -1.50 -12.23 13.96
C GLY A 469 -1.52 -10.76 13.54
N VAL A 470 -0.37 -10.22 13.16
CA VAL A 470 -0.28 -8.87 12.58
C VAL A 470 -1.10 -8.80 11.28
N LEU A 471 -1.01 -9.78 10.38
CA LEU A 471 -1.85 -9.84 9.16
C LEU A 471 -3.35 -9.93 9.49
N GLY A 472 -3.72 -10.64 10.56
CA GLY A 472 -5.09 -10.67 11.09
C GLY A 472 -5.55 -9.30 11.59
N ALA A 473 -4.66 -8.55 12.26
CA ALA A 473 -4.93 -7.18 12.69
C ALA A 473 -5.13 -6.23 11.50
N VAL A 474 -4.27 -6.37 10.48
CA VAL A 474 -4.39 -5.66 9.20
C VAL A 474 -5.78 -5.97 8.59
N LEU A 475 -6.17 -7.24 8.47
CA LEU A 475 -7.46 -7.62 7.91
C LEU A 475 -8.65 -7.06 8.71
N ALA A 476 -8.60 -7.13 10.05
CA ALA A 476 -9.64 -6.60 10.93
C ALA A 476 -9.84 -5.09 10.72
N LEU A 477 -8.77 -4.31 10.74
CA LEU A 477 -8.83 -2.86 10.52
C LEU A 477 -9.33 -2.53 9.11
N ALA A 478 -8.95 -3.32 8.11
CA ALA A 478 -9.36 -3.10 6.72
C ALA A 478 -10.86 -3.31 6.54
N ILE A 479 -11.40 -4.39 7.12
CA ILE A 479 -12.83 -4.68 7.11
C ILE A 479 -13.61 -3.60 7.87
N LEU A 480 -13.16 -3.21 9.07
CA LEU A 480 -13.81 -2.14 9.84
C LEU A 480 -13.83 -0.82 9.08
N THR A 481 -12.72 -0.46 8.45
CA THR A 481 -12.61 0.74 7.63
C THR A 481 -13.55 0.67 6.41
N TYR A 482 -13.54 -0.45 5.69
CA TYR A 482 -14.37 -0.64 4.50
C TYR A 482 -15.86 -0.59 4.85
N ARG A 483 -16.27 -1.22 5.96
CA ARG A 483 -17.68 -1.20 6.42
C ARG A 483 -18.17 0.21 6.75
N ARG A 484 -17.31 1.06 7.32
CA ARG A 484 -17.67 2.44 7.69
C ARG A 484 -17.64 3.40 6.51
N THR A 485 -16.62 3.29 5.65
CA THR A 485 -16.27 4.35 4.69
C THR A 485 -16.49 3.97 3.23
N ARG A 486 -16.59 2.67 2.94
CA ARG A 486 -16.60 2.10 1.57
C ARG A 486 -15.42 2.54 0.69
N LEU A 487 -14.31 2.96 1.30
CA LEU A 487 -13.13 3.43 0.59
C LEU A 487 -12.49 2.33 -0.26
N PHE A 488 -12.14 2.72 -1.49
CA PHE A 488 -11.40 1.91 -2.45
C PHE A 488 -10.10 1.36 -1.86
N GLN A 489 -9.34 2.20 -1.16
CA GLN A 489 -8.07 1.80 -0.56
C GLN A 489 -8.25 0.67 0.46
N ALA A 490 -9.26 0.77 1.33
CA ALA A 490 -9.55 -0.29 2.31
C ALA A 490 -9.91 -1.62 1.63
N ARG A 491 -10.64 -1.57 0.50
CA ARG A 491 -10.92 -2.77 -0.30
C ARG A 491 -9.66 -3.36 -0.94
N GLN A 492 -8.77 -2.51 -1.45
CA GLN A 492 -7.49 -2.96 -2.00
C GLN A 492 -6.62 -3.62 -0.92
N ASP A 493 -6.61 -3.06 0.29
CA ASP A 493 -5.88 -3.62 1.42
C ASP A 493 -6.42 -5.02 1.77
N ILE A 494 -7.75 -5.21 1.85
CA ILE A 494 -8.39 -6.52 2.05
C ILE A 494 -7.95 -7.50 0.95
N ASN A 495 -8.11 -7.13 -0.31
CA ASN A 495 -7.78 -8.00 -1.44
C ASN A 495 -6.29 -8.38 -1.43
N GLY A 496 -5.41 -7.43 -1.12
CA GLY A 496 -3.97 -7.68 -1.03
C GLY A 496 -3.63 -8.71 0.04
N ILE A 497 -4.24 -8.59 1.23
CA ILE A 497 -4.05 -9.56 2.31
C ILE A 497 -4.61 -10.93 1.93
N LEU A 498 -5.83 -11.00 1.37
CA LEU A 498 -6.43 -12.28 0.97
C LEU A 498 -5.57 -13.01 -0.07
N ILE A 499 -4.93 -12.28 -0.99
CA ILE A 499 -3.97 -12.86 -1.94
C ILE A 499 -2.72 -13.39 -1.21
N ILE A 500 -2.15 -12.61 -0.28
CA ILE A 500 -1.00 -13.06 0.53
C ILE A 500 -1.36 -14.34 1.30
N LEU A 501 -2.53 -14.37 1.93
CA LEU A 501 -3.00 -15.54 2.69
C LEU A 501 -3.24 -16.75 1.79
N LEU A 502 -3.90 -16.57 0.64
CA LEU A 502 -4.11 -17.65 -0.32
C LEU A 502 -2.78 -18.29 -0.75
N ILE A 503 -1.77 -17.46 -0.98
CA ILE A 503 -0.45 -17.89 -1.42
C ILE A 503 0.29 -18.59 -0.29
N GLN A 504 0.27 -18.03 0.92
CA GLN A 504 0.88 -18.69 2.05
C GLN A 504 0.18 -20.02 2.34
N THR A 505 -1.14 -20.07 2.41
CA THR A 505 -1.86 -21.32 2.70
C THR A 505 -1.60 -22.37 1.64
N GLY A 506 -1.51 -21.98 0.37
CA GLY A 506 -1.06 -22.87 -0.71
C GLY A 506 0.35 -23.41 -0.46
N PHE A 507 1.27 -22.54 -0.03
CA PHE A 507 2.63 -22.95 0.34
C PHE A 507 2.65 -23.90 1.54
N ASP A 508 1.94 -23.56 2.62
CA ASP A 508 1.91 -24.36 3.84
C ASP A 508 1.31 -25.76 3.58
N TRP A 509 0.24 -25.84 2.78
CA TRP A 509 -0.41 -27.12 2.44
C TRP A 509 0.45 -28.01 1.54
N MET A 510 1.22 -27.41 0.64
CA MET A 510 2.04 -28.18 -0.31
C MET A 510 3.39 -28.60 0.28
N TYR A 511 3.91 -27.91 1.30
CA TYR A 511 5.31 -28.04 1.72
C TYR A 511 5.56 -28.16 3.20
N LEU A 512 4.78 -27.45 4.02
CA LEU A 512 5.08 -27.31 5.45
C LEU A 512 4.13 -28.12 6.32
N ASP A 513 3.84 -29.36 5.93
CA ASP A 513 2.84 -30.24 6.54
C ASP A 513 2.89 -30.14 8.07
N GLY A 514 1.84 -29.54 8.67
CA GLY A 514 1.74 -29.23 10.11
C GLY A 514 1.83 -27.76 10.53
N SER A 515 2.37 -26.83 9.72
CA SER A 515 2.49 -25.39 10.07
C SER A 515 1.25 -24.54 9.73
N SER A 516 0.43 -24.98 8.78
CA SER A 516 -0.80 -24.29 8.36
C SER A 516 -1.76 -23.98 9.54
N PRO A 517 -2.04 -24.92 10.47
CA PRO A 517 -2.83 -24.64 11.67
C PRO A 517 -2.24 -23.53 12.56
N LEU A 518 -0.91 -23.42 12.65
CA LEU A 518 -0.22 -22.40 13.43
C LEU A 518 -0.37 -21.02 12.80
N HIS A 519 -0.22 -20.91 11.48
CA HIS A 519 -0.41 -19.64 10.76
C HIS A 519 -1.87 -19.18 10.80
N ILE A 520 -2.82 -20.08 10.54
CA ILE A 520 -4.25 -19.77 10.57
C ILE A 520 -4.70 -19.33 11.97
N SER A 521 -4.28 -20.03 13.02
CA SER A 521 -4.63 -19.65 14.40
C SER A 521 -3.99 -18.34 14.84
N GLY A 522 -2.75 -18.07 14.42
CA GLY A 522 -2.11 -16.77 14.58
C GLY A 522 -2.95 -15.65 13.97
N LEU A 523 -3.36 -15.81 12.72
CA LEU A 523 -4.24 -14.90 11.98
C LEU A 523 -5.56 -14.65 12.72
N VAL A 524 -6.25 -15.72 13.11
CA VAL A 524 -7.55 -15.63 13.79
C VAL A 524 -7.40 -14.94 15.14
N SER A 525 -6.36 -15.28 15.90
CA SER A 525 -6.07 -14.66 17.20
C SER A 525 -5.84 -13.17 17.03
N GLY A 526 -4.97 -12.76 16.10
CA GLY A 526 -4.67 -11.35 15.88
C GLY A 526 -5.87 -10.56 15.36
N PHE A 527 -6.69 -11.17 14.52
CA PHE A 527 -7.96 -10.59 14.06
C PHE A 527 -8.90 -10.32 15.25
N ILE A 528 -9.16 -11.33 16.09
CA ILE A 528 -10.07 -11.21 17.25
C ILE A 528 -9.53 -10.21 18.27
N ILE A 529 -8.25 -10.33 18.65
CA ILE A 529 -7.61 -9.40 19.60
C ILE A 529 -7.75 -7.96 19.10
N THR A 530 -7.51 -7.74 17.80
CA THR A 530 -7.65 -6.41 17.20
C THR A 530 -9.08 -5.89 17.27
N LEU A 531 -10.09 -6.72 17.01
CA LEU A 531 -11.49 -6.30 17.16
C LEU A 531 -11.84 -5.89 18.60
N ILE A 532 -11.19 -6.50 19.60
CA ILE A 532 -11.41 -6.21 21.03
C ILE A 532 -10.68 -4.93 21.45
N ILE A 533 -9.39 -4.80 21.13
CA ILE A 533 -8.52 -3.77 21.71
C ILE A 533 -8.31 -2.55 20.82
N ALA A 534 -8.58 -2.66 19.50
CA ALA A 534 -8.34 -1.56 18.58
C ALA A 534 -9.28 -0.39 18.89
N PRO A 535 -8.74 0.83 18.98
CA PRO A 535 -9.57 2.00 19.24
C PRO A 535 -10.56 2.19 18.09
N ARG A 536 -11.77 2.69 18.39
CA ARG A 536 -12.81 2.92 17.37
C ARG A 536 -12.32 3.80 16.20
N SER A 537 -11.32 4.65 16.41
CA SER A 537 -10.71 5.48 15.38
C SER A 537 -9.60 4.81 14.54
N ALA A 538 -9.20 3.56 14.83
CA ALA A 538 -8.14 2.88 14.08
C ALA A 538 -8.63 2.46 12.69
N THR A 539 -7.80 2.73 11.71
CA THR A 539 -8.01 2.46 10.28
C THR A 539 -6.69 2.02 9.66
N MET A 540 -6.77 1.39 8.48
CA MET A 540 -5.63 0.73 7.83
C MET A 540 -4.53 1.64 7.27
N PRO A 541 -3.28 1.16 7.16
CA PRO A 541 -2.23 1.79 6.37
C PRO A 541 -2.50 1.66 4.86
N SER A 542 -2.10 2.66 4.07
CA SER A 542 -1.90 2.47 2.62
C SER A 542 -0.58 1.73 2.40
N ILE A 543 -0.57 0.65 1.62
CA ILE A 543 0.65 -0.07 1.24
C ILE A 543 1.59 0.91 0.51
N GLY A 544 2.68 1.34 1.17
CA GLY A 544 3.75 2.14 0.56
C GLY A 544 3.71 3.67 0.76
N GLY A 545 2.79 4.21 1.58
CA GLY A 545 2.71 5.66 1.85
C GLY A 545 3.73 6.15 2.90
N LYS A 546 4.56 7.14 2.55
CA LYS A 546 5.38 7.88 3.54
C LYS A 546 4.51 8.89 4.32
N PRO A 547 4.85 9.20 5.58
CA PRO A 547 4.15 10.21 6.39
C PRO A 547 4.31 11.62 5.78
N ALA A 548 3.28 12.46 5.95
CA ALA A 548 3.36 13.90 5.71
C ALA A 548 3.93 14.57 6.96
N GLU A 549 4.98 15.39 6.81
CA GLU A 549 5.41 16.33 7.85
C GLU A 549 4.45 17.52 7.83
N ASN A 550 3.94 17.91 9.00
CA ASN A 550 3.08 19.08 9.15
C ASN A 550 3.90 20.33 8.85
N VAL A 551 3.68 20.92 7.67
CA VAL A 551 4.18 22.25 7.33
C VAL A 551 2.95 23.13 7.16
N ILE A 552 3.03 24.38 7.64
CA ILE A 552 1.96 25.38 7.76
C ILE A 552 1.22 25.31 9.11
N GLN A 553 1.92 25.69 10.19
CA GLN A 553 1.28 26.47 11.25
C GLN A 553 1.01 27.87 10.67
N SER A 554 -0.26 28.21 10.52
CA SER A 554 -0.69 29.50 10.02
C SER A 554 -0.63 30.54 11.14
N ASP A 555 0.17 31.60 10.95
CA ASP A 555 0.00 32.90 11.62
C ASP A 555 -1.31 33.55 11.14
N VAL A 556 -2.44 32.97 11.58
CA VAL A 556 -3.74 33.64 11.52
C VAL A 556 -3.99 34.15 12.92
N GLN A 557 -3.53 35.36 13.20
CA GLN A 557 -4.12 36.11 14.31
C GLN A 557 -5.57 36.45 13.91
N PRO A 558 -6.56 36.18 14.79
CA PRO A 558 -7.89 36.71 14.59
C PRO A 558 -7.80 38.23 14.65
N SER A 559 -8.29 38.92 13.63
CA SER A 559 -8.54 40.35 13.71
C SER A 559 -9.63 40.56 14.75
N ASP A 560 -9.24 41.04 15.93
CA ASP A 560 -10.17 41.52 16.92
C ASP A 560 -10.98 42.68 16.32
N SER A 561 -12.29 42.56 16.44
CA SER A 561 -13.24 43.59 16.05
C SER A 561 -13.35 44.61 17.16
N HIS A 562 -12.99 45.85 16.85
CA HIS A 562 -13.46 47.05 17.56
C HIS A 562 -13.72 48.16 16.55
#